data_AF-A0A9N8LSV8-F1
#
_entry.id   AF-A0A9N8LSV8-F1
#
_cell.length_a   1.000
_cell.length_b   1.000
_cell.length_c   1.000
_cell.angle_alpha   90.00
_cell.angle_beta   90.00
_cell.angle_gamma   90.00
#
_symmetry.space_group_name_H-M   'P 1'
#
loop_
_entity.id
_entity.type
_entity.pdbx_description
1 polymer ?
#
loop_
_entity_poly.entity_id
_entity_poly.type
_entity_poly.pdbx_seq_one_letter_code
_entity_poly.pdbx_strand_id
1 'polypeptide(L)'
;GLCGGIHSSVSKRTRAELAKISPTAANPDSPEGPAIVVLGEKSKAQLQRSFKKNLALSFSQVGRDVPTFADAAAIADMIFKSNLKFDKVNIVYNKFLSALSFESDILEAFSEKAL
;
A
#
# COMPACT_ATOMS: atom_id res chain seq x y z
N GLY A 1 3.94 12.71 -9.09
CA GLY A 1 5.11 12.85 -10.00
C GLY A 1 5.75 14.20 -9.75
N LEU A 2 7.04 14.39 -10.04
CA LEU A 2 7.78 15.63 -9.70
C LEU A 2 7.65 16.05 -8.21
N CYS A 3 7.73 15.06 -7.33
CA CYS A 3 7.46 15.22 -5.89
C CYS A 3 8.58 14.62 -5.03
N GLY A 4 9.83 14.67 -5.53
CA GLY A 4 10.99 14.08 -4.84
C GLY A 4 10.81 12.60 -4.48
N GLY A 5 11.12 12.25 -3.24
CA GLY A 5 11.13 10.88 -2.72
C GLY A 5 9.79 10.29 -2.27
N ILE A 6 8.65 10.97 -2.51
CA ILE A 6 7.35 10.59 -1.93
C ILE A 6 6.93 9.14 -2.29
N HIS A 7 7.04 8.75 -3.56
CA HIS A 7 6.63 7.40 -4.00
C HIS A 7 7.65 6.31 -3.63
N SER A 8 8.94 6.65 -3.67
CA SER A 8 10.00 5.70 -3.34
C SER A 8 10.09 5.43 -1.84
N SER A 9 9.74 6.41 -1.00
CA SER A 9 9.63 6.27 0.46
C SER A 9 8.67 5.14 0.85
N VAL A 10 7.40 5.24 0.45
CA VAL A 10 6.40 4.19 0.74
C VAL A 10 6.78 2.85 0.09
N SER A 11 7.23 2.84 -1.15
CA SER A 11 7.60 1.59 -1.84
C SER A 11 8.83 0.91 -1.24
N LYS A 12 9.75 1.67 -0.63
CA LYS A 12 10.88 1.11 0.14
C LYS A 12 10.38 0.54 1.47
N ARG A 13 9.50 1.25 2.18
CA ARG A 13 8.94 0.78 3.45
C ARG A 13 8.15 -0.51 3.26
N THR A 14 7.26 -0.57 2.26
CA THR A 14 6.52 -1.79 1.91
C THR A 14 7.47 -2.96 1.65
N ARG A 15 8.55 -2.77 0.88
CA ARG A 15 9.57 -3.82 0.65
C ARG A 15 10.20 -4.31 1.96
N ALA A 16 10.58 -3.39 2.83
CA ALA A 16 11.20 -3.72 4.10
C ALA A 16 10.25 -4.51 5.02
N GLU A 17 8.96 -4.16 5.05
CA GLU A 17 7.99 -4.89 5.86
C GLU A 17 7.69 -6.29 5.30
N LEU A 18 7.57 -6.44 3.98
CA LEU A 18 7.37 -7.77 3.38
C LEU A 18 8.56 -8.69 3.64
N ALA A 19 9.79 -8.17 3.57
CA ALA A 19 11.00 -8.93 3.86
C ALA A 19 11.08 -9.42 5.32
N LYS A 20 10.41 -8.74 6.26
CA LYS A 20 10.31 -9.19 7.66
C LYS A 20 9.35 -10.35 7.85
N ILE A 21 8.31 -10.46 7.02
CA ILE A 21 7.30 -11.52 7.13
C ILE A 21 7.87 -12.85 6.65
N SER A 22 8.57 -12.85 5.51
CA SER A 22 9.28 -14.03 5.02
C SER A 22 10.44 -13.60 4.11
N PRO A 23 11.61 -14.27 4.19
CA PRO A 23 12.74 -14.03 3.29
C PRO A 23 12.38 -14.23 1.80
N THR A 24 11.44 -15.14 1.53
CA THR A 24 10.96 -15.49 0.18
C THR A 24 9.81 -14.60 -0.29
N ALA A 25 9.12 -13.87 0.61
CA ALA A 25 8.11 -12.88 0.24
C ALA A 25 8.70 -11.63 -0.46
N ALA A 26 10.02 -11.44 -0.38
CA ALA A 26 10.75 -10.42 -1.13
C ALA A 26 11.06 -10.82 -2.59
N ASN A 27 10.77 -12.07 -2.98
CA ASN A 27 11.03 -12.56 -4.33
C ASN A 27 9.85 -12.20 -5.27
N PRO A 28 10.09 -11.54 -6.41
CA PRO A 28 9.05 -11.20 -7.40
C PRO A 28 8.22 -12.38 -7.89
N ASP A 29 8.81 -13.58 -7.88
CA ASP A 29 8.20 -14.82 -8.33
C ASP A 29 7.61 -15.66 -7.20
N SER A 30 7.68 -15.20 -5.95
CA SER A 30 7.01 -15.88 -4.84
C SER A 30 5.59 -15.34 -4.66
N PRO A 31 4.57 -16.20 -4.51
CA PRO A 31 3.24 -15.78 -4.07
C PRO A 31 3.15 -15.60 -2.55
N GLU A 32 4.23 -15.87 -1.81
CA GLU A 32 4.23 -15.76 -0.36
C GLU A 32 4.18 -14.30 0.10
N GLY A 33 3.51 -14.08 1.23
CA GLY A 33 3.32 -12.74 1.80
C GLY A 33 1.90 -12.19 1.58
N PRO A 34 1.62 -11.02 2.18
CA PRO A 34 0.29 -10.43 2.14
C PRO A 34 -0.08 -9.95 0.74
N ALA A 35 -1.39 -9.89 0.45
CA ALA A 35 -1.90 -9.19 -0.71
C ALA A 35 -1.60 -7.69 -0.59
N ILE A 36 -1.12 -7.09 -1.69
CA ILE A 36 -0.79 -5.68 -1.77
C ILE A 36 -1.88 -4.97 -2.57
N VAL A 37 -2.48 -3.95 -1.96
CA VAL A 37 -3.37 -3.01 -2.61
C VAL A 37 -2.65 -1.67 -2.76
N VAL A 38 -2.63 -1.12 -3.97
CA VAL A 38 -1.87 0.10 -4.26
C VAL A 38 -2.78 1.24 -4.69
N LEU A 39 -2.63 2.40 -4.04
CA LEU A 39 -3.30 3.63 -4.42
C LEU A 39 -2.31 4.50 -5.22
N GLY A 40 -2.54 4.64 -6.53
CA GLY A 40 -1.77 5.47 -7.44
C GLY A 40 -0.77 4.71 -8.34
N GLU A 41 -0.67 5.15 -9.60
CA GLU A 41 0.08 4.45 -10.66
C GLU A 41 1.60 4.47 -10.44
N LYS A 42 2.14 5.51 -9.79
CA LYS A 42 3.60 5.64 -9.58
C LYS A 42 4.12 4.62 -8.57
N SER A 43 3.44 4.44 -7.44
CA SER A 43 3.80 3.43 -6.45
C SER A 43 3.58 2.02 -7.00
N LYS A 44 2.49 1.81 -7.76
CA LYS A 44 2.20 0.53 -8.43
C LYS A 44 3.34 0.15 -9.37
N ALA A 45 3.79 1.06 -10.23
CA ALA A 45 4.89 0.79 -11.16
C ALA A 45 6.22 0.45 -10.45
N GLN A 46 6.44 0.94 -9.23
CA GLN A 46 7.61 0.58 -8.42
C GLN A 46 7.45 -0.80 -7.79
N LEU A 47 6.29 -1.09 -7.19
CA LEU A 47 6.02 -2.35 -6.49
C LEU A 47 5.81 -3.53 -7.44
N GLN A 48 5.22 -3.31 -8.61
CA GLN A 48 4.97 -4.36 -9.61
C GLN A 48 6.26 -5.05 -10.10
N ARG A 49 7.40 -4.35 -10.08
CA ARG A 49 8.70 -4.94 -10.43
C ARG A 49 9.20 -5.93 -9.38
N SER A 50 8.82 -5.72 -8.12
CA SER A 50 9.31 -6.50 -6.99
C SER A 50 8.30 -7.51 -6.44
N PHE A 51 7.00 -7.30 -6.69
CA PHE A 51 5.90 -8.05 -6.04
C PHE A 51 4.73 -8.28 -6.99
N LYS A 52 5.02 -8.67 -8.24
CA LYS A 52 3.97 -8.85 -9.27
C LYS A 52 2.88 -9.82 -8.82
N LYS A 53 3.25 -10.89 -8.09
CA LYS A 53 2.32 -11.93 -7.63
C LYS A 53 1.48 -11.52 -6.41
N ASN A 54 2.00 -10.65 -5.55
CA ASN A 54 1.26 -10.16 -4.38
C ASN A 54 0.34 -8.98 -4.70
N LEU A 55 0.53 -8.30 -5.84
CA LEU A 55 -0.28 -7.12 -6.21
C LEU A 55 -1.69 -7.54 -6.63
N ALA A 56 -2.65 -7.40 -5.71
CA ALA A 56 -4.02 -7.86 -5.90
C ALA A 56 -4.91 -6.81 -6.56
N LEU A 57 -4.80 -5.55 -6.13
CA LEU A 57 -5.63 -4.45 -6.61
C LEU A 57 -4.81 -3.18 -6.74
N SER A 58 -5.20 -2.34 -7.71
CA SER A 58 -4.64 -1.00 -7.82
C SER A 58 -5.70 0.02 -8.20
N PHE A 59 -5.68 1.18 -7.56
CA PHE A 59 -6.55 2.30 -7.83
C PHE A 59 -5.75 3.37 -8.57
N SER A 60 -6.22 3.76 -9.76
CA SER A 60 -5.65 4.88 -10.53
C SER A 60 -6.36 6.19 -10.18
N GLN A 61 -5.85 7.32 -10.69
CA GLN A 61 -6.44 8.66 -10.52
C GLN A 61 -6.57 9.18 -9.07
N VAL A 62 -6.03 8.46 -8.09
CA VAL A 62 -5.94 8.93 -6.71
C VAL A 62 -5.03 10.16 -6.62
N GLY A 63 -5.54 11.25 -6.04
CA GLY A 63 -4.79 12.49 -5.84
C GLY A 63 -4.65 13.39 -7.07
N ARG A 64 -5.49 13.22 -8.10
CA ARG A 64 -5.68 14.25 -9.15
C ARG A 64 -6.34 15.49 -8.56
N ASP A 65 -7.39 15.28 -7.78
CA ASP A 65 -8.08 16.29 -6.99
C ASP A 65 -7.81 16.05 -5.49
N VAL A 66 -8.24 16.98 -4.64
CA VAL A 66 -8.13 16.83 -3.19
C VAL A 66 -8.96 15.60 -2.76
N PRO A 67 -8.34 14.56 -2.17
CA PRO A 67 -9.07 13.36 -1.78
C PRO A 67 -10.16 13.68 -0.75
N THR A 68 -11.34 13.12 -0.95
CA THR A 68 -12.49 13.27 -0.07
C THR A 68 -12.75 11.99 0.73
N PHE A 69 -13.59 12.09 1.76
CA PHE A 69 -14.05 10.91 2.47
C PHE A 69 -14.83 9.94 1.56
N ALA A 70 -15.56 10.47 0.57
CA ALA A 70 -16.29 9.64 -0.40
C ALA A 70 -15.33 8.78 -1.24
N ASP A 71 -14.18 9.34 -1.63
CA ASP A 71 -13.14 8.58 -2.36
C ASP A 71 -12.58 7.44 -1.49
N ALA A 72 -12.29 7.74 -0.22
CA ALA A 72 -11.80 6.74 0.73
C ALA A 72 -12.83 5.62 0.97
N ALA A 73 -14.10 5.98 1.14
CA ALA A 73 -15.19 5.02 1.32
C ALA A 73 -15.38 4.13 0.08
N ALA A 74 -15.31 4.69 -1.13
CA ALA A 74 -15.42 3.93 -2.37
C ALA A 74 -14.25 2.96 -2.55
N ILE A 75 -13.02 3.38 -2.21
CA ILE A 75 -11.83 2.50 -2.24
C ILE A 75 -11.99 1.36 -1.25
N ALA A 76 -12.39 1.66 0.00
CA ALA A 76 -12.59 0.65 1.03
C ALA A 76 -13.66 -0.37 0.63
N ASP A 77 -14.81 0.10 0.13
CA ASP A 77 -15.90 -0.76 -0.35
C ASP A 77 -15.44 -1.69 -1.49
N MET A 78 -14.64 -1.18 -2.43
CA MET A 78 -14.09 -2.01 -3.50
C MET A 78 -13.09 -3.06 -2.98
N ILE A 79 -12.30 -2.74 -1.96
CA ILE A 79 -11.42 -3.72 -1.29
C ILE A 79 -12.26 -4.79 -0.60
N PHE A 80 -13.33 -4.44 0.12
CA PHE A 80 -14.20 -5.44 0.74
C PHE A 80 -14.93 -6.33 -0.28
N LYS A 81 -15.33 -5.77 -1.43
CA LYS A 81 -15.96 -6.51 -2.53
C LYS A 81 -14.99 -7.44 -3.29
N SER A 82 -13.69 -7.26 -3.13
CA SER A 82 -12.68 -8.04 -3.84
C SER A 82 -12.46 -9.47 -3.31
N ASN A 83 -13.22 -9.88 -2.28
CA ASN A 83 -13.09 -11.19 -1.61
C ASN A 83 -11.70 -11.46 -1.01
N LEU A 84 -10.87 -10.43 -0.83
CA LEU A 84 -9.62 -10.55 -0.08
C LEU A 84 -9.94 -10.84 1.40
N LYS A 85 -9.40 -11.94 1.91
CA LYS A 85 -9.49 -12.29 3.33
C LYS A 85 -8.30 -11.69 4.06
N PHE A 86 -8.57 -10.88 5.08
CA PHE A 86 -7.54 -10.27 5.92
C PHE A 86 -8.07 -10.07 7.33
N ASP A 87 -7.22 -10.36 8.31
CA ASP A 87 -7.49 -10.12 9.73
C ASP A 87 -6.78 -8.85 10.23
N LYS A 88 -5.64 -8.54 9.60
CA LYS A 88 -4.80 -7.36 9.84
C LYS A 88 -4.47 -6.67 8.52
N VAL A 89 -4.56 -5.35 8.51
CA VAL A 89 -4.21 -4.47 7.39
C VAL A 89 -3.14 -3.49 7.86
N ASN A 90 -2.05 -3.40 7.11
CA ASN A 90 -1.00 -2.40 7.33
C ASN A 90 -1.14 -1.31 6.26
N ILE A 91 -1.56 -0.12 6.67
CA ILE A 91 -1.64 1.06 5.80
C ILE A 91 -0.29 1.75 5.82
N VAL A 92 0.47 1.64 4.73
CA VAL A 92 1.75 2.31 4.55
C VAL A 92 1.53 3.68 3.92
N TYR A 93 1.90 4.74 4.62
CA TYR A 93 1.70 6.12 4.17
C TYR A 93 2.90 6.99 4.49
N ASN A 94 2.97 8.18 3.86
CA ASN A 94 3.92 9.20 4.27
C ASN A 94 3.25 10.11 5.29
N LYS A 95 3.72 10.07 6.53
CA LYS A 95 3.32 10.98 7.59
C LYS A 95 4.01 12.32 7.39
N PHE A 96 3.21 13.38 7.35
CA PHE A 96 3.71 14.74 7.26
C PHE A 96 4.32 15.15 8.61
N LEU A 97 5.58 15.61 8.59
CA LEU A 97 6.25 16.14 9.77
C LEU A 97 6.40 17.67 9.67
N SER A 98 6.86 18.15 8.50
CA SER A 98 7.01 19.58 8.22
C SER A 98 6.96 19.84 6.71
N ALA A 99 6.98 21.12 6.32
CA ALA A 99 7.06 21.50 4.90
C ALA A 99 8.31 20.94 4.18
N LEU A 100 9.35 20.56 4.94
CA LEU A 100 10.60 20.03 4.40
C LEU A 100 10.74 18.51 4.57
N SER A 101 9.92 17.88 5.42
CA SER A 101 10.15 16.50 5.85
C SER A 101 8.87 15.69 6.00
N PHE A 102 9.01 14.41 5.67
CA PHE A 102 7.99 13.37 5.83
C PHE A 102 8.70 12.05 6.15
N GLU A 103 7.98 11.15 6.79
CA GLU A 103 8.47 9.81 7.09
C GLU A 103 7.46 8.75 6.63
N SER A 104 7.94 7.59 6.18
CA SER A 104 7.02 6.50 5.88
C SER A 104 6.70 5.72 7.15
N ASP A 105 5.43 5.80 7.53
CA ASP A 105 4.88 5.18 8.73
C ASP A 105 3.83 4.12 8.37
N ILE A 106 3.46 3.30 9.34
CA ILE A 106 2.50 2.21 9.20
C ILE A 106 1.40 2.41 10.23
N LEU A 107 0.17 2.52 9.73
CA LEU A 107 -1.02 2.44 10.58
C LEU A 107 -1.58 1.02 10.48
N GLU A 108 -1.72 0.36 11.62
CA GLU A 108 -2.33 -0.97 11.70
C GLU A 108 -3.83 -0.85 11.91
N ALA A 109 -4.60 -1.59 11.11
CA ALA A 109 -6.04 -1.72 11.25
C ALA A 109 -6.40 -3.21 11.32
N PHE A 110 -7.33 -3.55 12.21
CA PHE A 110 -7.79 -4.92 12.42
C PHE A 110 -9.21 -5.07 11.89
N SER A 111 -9.52 -6.24 11.32
CA SER A 111 -10.89 -6.54 10.92
C SER A 111 -11.74 -6.82 12.15
N GLU A 112 -13.06 -6.64 12.03
CA GLU A 112 -14.02 -6.87 13.12
C GLU A 112 -13.95 -8.31 13.67
N LYS A 113 -13.54 -9.28 12.87
CA LYS A 113 -13.37 -10.68 13.30
C LYS A 113 -12.12 -10.93 14.14
N ALA A 114 -11.17 -9.99 14.13
CA ALA A 114 -9.90 -10.09 14.82
C ALA A 114 -9.84 -9.26 16.12
N LEU A 115 -10.92 -8.54 16.43
CA LEU A 115 -11.18 -7.83 17.69
C LEU A 115 -11.98 -8.73 18.64
#